data_AF-A0A7C3HQK2-F1
#
_entry.id   AF-A0A7C3HQK2-F1
#
_cell.length_a   1.000
_cell.length_b   1.000
_cell.length_c   1.000
_cell.angle_alpha   90.00
_cell.angle_beta   90.00
_cell.angle_gamma   90.00
#
_symmetry.space_group_name_H-M   'P 1'
#
loop_
_entity.id
_entity.type
_entity.pdbx_description
1 polymer ?
#
loop_
_entity_poly.entity_id
_entity_poly.type
_entity_poly.pdbx_seq_one_letter_code
_entity_poly.pdbx_strand_id
1 'polypeptide(L)'
;MRNRLWLVALIGLIGACNGGDNSGGNTAPSAPNTVVGLVTDIGSGARLSGVTVRVVGSSRTTTTDVRGEFELRGLPAGLVKLDFEKAGYAPGHGIAESADSAQTVLVALKKDGTEQSYNPTQARTLFQRTEAGPYAVIFQPNSLETTDTSLRVVVTPLDPTKEDAALPGDLVAGGASPTPLAPVTFAEFSILDSQNRRINLKPGSSAIVELPIPPELRSQYKIGDKIHCYAYNPQTGRWEDFVEGTVERSSVDGTTPVLRASIRHFSWYGGAPTVQEQECVDVTVIGPGNKPLEGAVVTARPGLRAVTNRLGQASITIQKGVPVNFVATKTYTDTFVDSRGNLIPKPGAKVIDIGKVYEDDLIGLDGQNYSRRPGPCPAESSQSVRAAATNPLPIPVAPAPEGFFEASALLLPGGAVFVLLEKGIPNADGDLEDAEPASGAQITLSDSLGNTVTLGELAPGTYIASNFNIVAGRRYSLSIDADGNGSIDGSGSAFALGNVSWSNLADGGSYSAASLTATWNDSAASQPGYSALYQVIFQRQGGSGVSDSAFYLGSELSFAPRAQTDPPTPLAPGTYTVMLNAFSGAFDGGNLDITDNITGIGMQGKIFSFQAINPITINLTP
;
A
#
# COMPACT_ATOMS: atom_id res chain seq x y z
N MET A 1 -46.29 -13.20 -57.45
CA MET A 1 -47.74 -13.44 -57.34
C MET A 1 -48.28 -12.66 -56.14
N ARG A 2 -49.24 -11.76 -56.41
CA ARG A 2 -50.29 -11.16 -55.57
C ARG A 2 -50.05 -10.88 -54.07
N ASN A 3 -49.89 -9.59 -53.77
CA ASN A 3 -50.64 -8.73 -52.84
C ASN A 3 -51.35 -9.37 -51.63
N ARG A 4 -51.12 -8.77 -50.44
CA ARG A 4 -52.10 -7.89 -49.76
C ARG A 4 -51.49 -7.13 -48.57
N LEU A 5 -51.67 -5.80 -48.58
CA LEU A 5 -51.67 -4.90 -47.41
C LEU A 5 -52.70 -5.37 -46.37
N TRP A 6 -52.59 -4.92 -45.11
CA TRP A 6 -53.59 -4.07 -44.44
C TRP A 6 -53.00 -3.51 -43.12
N LEU A 7 -53.17 -2.21 -42.94
CA LEU A 7 -52.87 -1.41 -41.75
C LEU A 7 -54.17 -1.29 -40.92
N VAL A 8 -54.08 -1.08 -39.60
CA VAL A 8 -54.86 -0.11 -38.78
C VAL A 8 -55.11 -0.58 -37.31
N ALA A 9 -54.91 0.41 -36.42
CA ALA A 9 -55.54 0.71 -35.12
C ALA A 9 -54.96 0.19 -33.79
N LEU A 10 -54.44 1.19 -33.07
CA LEU A 10 -54.25 1.33 -31.64
C LEU A 10 -55.61 1.59 -30.94
N ILE A 11 -55.76 1.16 -29.67
CA ILE A 11 -56.43 1.78 -28.50
C ILE A 11 -57.09 0.73 -27.60
N GLY A 12 -56.77 0.76 -26.30
CA GLY A 12 -57.74 0.49 -25.23
C GLY A 12 -57.31 -0.48 -24.13
N LEU A 13 -56.96 0.08 -22.95
CA LEU A 13 -56.91 -0.57 -21.63
C LEU A 13 -58.20 -1.40 -21.37
N ILE A 14 -58.29 -2.40 -20.49
CA ILE A 14 -57.97 -2.46 -19.06
C ILE A 14 -57.93 -3.96 -18.68
N GLY A 15 -56.93 -4.37 -17.90
CA GLY A 15 -56.85 -5.70 -17.29
C GLY A 15 -56.15 -5.62 -15.95
N ALA A 16 -56.86 -5.11 -14.93
CA ALA A 16 -56.46 -5.27 -13.55
C ALA A 16 -56.79 -6.69 -13.10
N CYS A 17 -55.77 -7.46 -12.70
CA CYS A 17 -55.87 -8.46 -11.65
C CYS A 17 -54.53 -8.48 -10.90
N ASN A 18 -54.62 -8.25 -9.59
CA ASN A 18 -53.57 -8.38 -8.61
C ASN A 18 -52.80 -9.70 -8.78
N GLY A 19 -51.49 -9.58 -8.88
CA GLY A 19 -50.52 -10.62 -8.61
C GLY A 19 -49.26 -9.93 -8.12
N GLY A 20 -49.19 -9.66 -6.83
CA GLY A 20 -48.00 -9.09 -6.21
C GLY A 20 -46.90 -10.14 -6.22
N ASP A 21 -46.08 -10.14 -7.26
CA ASP A 21 -44.82 -10.87 -7.26
C ASP A 21 -43.80 -10.07 -6.45
N ASN A 22 -43.76 -10.35 -5.15
CA ASN A 22 -42.54 -10.30 -4.35
C ASN A 22 -41.52 -11.24 -5.00
N SER A 23 -40.86 -10.77 -6.05
CA SER A 23 -39.67 -11.43 -6.60
C SER A 23 -38.51 -11.10 -5.66
N GLY A 24 -38.37 -11.95 -4.64
CA GLY A 24 -37.25 -11.96 -3.72
C GLY A 24 -35.92 -11.97 -4.45
N GLY A 25 -34.99 -11.18 -3.96
CA GLY A 25 -33.65 -11.05 -4.51
C GLY A 25 -32.94 -12.40 -4.60
N ASN A 26 -32.29 -12.63 -5.73
CA ASN A 26 -31.32 -13.70 -5.85
C ASN A 26 -30.07 -13.35 -5.03
N THR A 27 -30.14 -13.61 -3.73
CA THR A 27 -29.00 -13.85 -2.84
C THR A 27 -28.85 -15.36 -2.73
N ALA A 28 -28.09 -16.01 -3.62
CA ALA A 28 -27.65 -17.36 -3.31
C ALA A 28 -26.89 -17.30 -1.98
N PRO A 29 -27.31 -18.03 -0.93
CA PRO A 29 -26.65 -17.96 0.36
C PRO A 29 -25.19 -18.37 0.20
N SER A 30 -24.29 -17.45 0.53
CA SER A 30 -22.87 -17.79 0.67
C SER A 30 -22.73 -18.85 1.76
N ALA A 31 -21.84 -19.83 1.58
CA ALA A 31 -21.76 -20.99 2.47
C ALA A 31 -21.53 -20.56 3.93
N PRO A 32 -22.35 -21.02 4.91
CA PRO A 32 -22.15 -20.67 6.31
C PRO A 32 -20.82 -21.23 6.81
N ASN A 33 -20.29 -20.63 7.87
CA ASN A 33 -19.08 -21.04 8.55
C ASN A 33 -17.88 -21.21 7.60
N THR A 34 -17.77 -20.34 6.60
CA THR A 34 -16.79 -20.44 5.54
C THR A 34 -15.98 -19.15 5.46
N VAL A 35 -14.66 -19.29 5.31
CA VAL A 35 -13.78 -18.17 4.97
C VAL A 35 -13.15 -18.48 3.62
N VAL A 36 -13.19 -17.48 2.75
CA VAL A 36 -12.61 -17.48 1.41
C VAL A 36 -11.61 -16.33 1.34
N GLY A 37 -10.64 -16.41 0.46
CA GLY A 37 -9.77 -15.28 0.28
C GLY A 37 -8.86 -15.40 -0.91
N LEU A 38 -8.18 -14.29 -1.17
CA LEU A 38 -7.20 -14.11 -2.25
C LEU A 38 -5.90 -13.63 -1.62
N VAL A 39 -4.80 -14.23 -2.06
CA VAL A 39 -3.44 -13.85 -1.63
C VAL A 39 -2.67 -13.31 -2.81
N THR A 40 -2.08 -12.13 -2.67
CA THR A 40 -1.24 -11.49 -3.69
C THR A 40 0.14 -11.13 -3.16
N ASP A 41 1.08 -10.86 -4.05
CA ASP A 41 2.30 -10.12 -3.77
C ASP A 41 1.96 -8.64 -3.66
N ILE A 42 2.50 -7.92 -2.66
CA ILE A 42 2.26 -6.47 -2.55
C ILE A 42 3.09 -5.65 -3.53
N GLY A 43 4.29 -6.11 -3.87
CA GLY A 43 5.19 -5.42 -4.79
C GLY A 43 4.70 -5.54 -6.22
N SER A 44 4.34 -6.77 -6.63
CA SER A 44 3.88 -7.01 -8.00
C SER A 44 2.36 -7.12 -8.15
N GLY A 45 1.56 -7.15 -7.09
CA GLY A 45 0.11 -7.41 -7.22
C GLY A 45 -0.23 -8.84 -7.71
N ALA A 46 0.78 -9.71 -7.91
CA ALA A 46 0.62 -11.02 -8.53
C ALA A 46 -0.11 -11.98 -7.59
N ARG A 47 -1.04 -12.77 -8.14
CA ARG A 47 -1.77 -13.79 -7.38
C ARG A 47 -0.81 -14.90 -6.94
N LEU A 48 -0.77 -15.22 -5.65
CA LEU A 48 0.21 -16.15 -5.09
C LEU A 48 -0.37 -17.55 -4.88
N SER A 49 0.11 -18.49 -5.71
CA SER A 49 -0.16 -19.92 -5.57
C SER A 49 0.70 -20.59 -4.47
N GLY A 50 0.15 -21.62 -3.84
CA GLY A 50 0.87 -22.47 -2.88
C GLY A 50 1.20 -21.78 -1.54
N VAL A 51 0.52 -20.70 -1.20
CA VAL A 51 0.59 -20.08 0.13
C VAL A 51 -0.11 -21.00 1.11
N THR A 52 0.56 -21.38 2.20
CA THR A 52 -0.05 -22.15 3.27
C THR A 52 -0.88 -21.21 4.14
N VAL A 53 -2.17 -21.52 4.29
CA VAL A 53 -3.11 -20.77 5.12
C VAL A 53 -3.48 -21.62 6.33
N ARG A 54 -3.36 -21.06 7.53
CA ARG A 54 -3.60 -21.79 8.79
C ARG A 54 -4.54 -21.02 9.69
N VAL A 55 -5.52 -21.71 10.27
CA VAL A 55 -6.39 -21.10 11.30
C VAL A 55 -5.68 -21.15 12.65
N VAL A 56 -5.38 -19.98 13.20
CA VAL A 56 -4.67 -19.83 14.48
C VAL A 56 -5.45 -20.51 15.61
N GLY A 57 -4.74 -21.25 16.47
CA GLY A 57 -5.34 -22.00 17.57
C GLY A 57 -6.04 -23.30 17.15
N SER A 58 -5.93 -23.73 15.90
CA SER A 58 -6.48 -25.00 15.40
C SER A 58 -5.45 -25.79 14.57
N SER A 59 -5.80 -27.00 14.14
CA SER A 59 -5.02 -27.79 13.15
C SER A 59 -5.46 -27.58 11.70
N ARG A 60 -6.44 -26.69 11.45
CA ARG A 60 -7.01 -26.52 10.12
C ARG A 60 -6.09 -25.70 9.24
N THR A 61 -5.85 -26.20 8.04
CA THR A 61 -5.00 -25.58 7.04
C THR A 61 -5.53 -25.86 5.63
N THR A 62 -5.18 -24.99 4.69
CA THR A 62 -5.38 -25.13 3.25
C THR A 62 -4.21 -24.47 2.52
N THR A 63 -4.12 -24.64 1.21
CA THR A 63 -3.21 -23.86 0.35
C THR A 63 -3.99 -23.02 -0.63
N THR A 64 -3.40 -21.92 -1.11
CA THR A 64 -3.94 -21.17 -2.26
C THR A 64 -3.77 -21.95 -3.56
N ASP A 65 -4.75 -21.82 -4.45
CA ASP A 65 -4.73 -22.39 -5.80
C ASP A 65 -3.90 -21.51 -6.78
N VAL A 66 -3.88 -21.91 -8.05
CA VAL A 66 -3.15 -21.17 -9.12
C VAL A 66 -3.67 -19.74 -9.35
N ARG A 67 -4.87 -19.42 -8.85
CA ARG A 67 -5.47 -18.07 -8.92
C ARG A 67 -5.26 -17.30 -7.62
N GLY A 68 -4.43 -17.81 -6.71
CA GLY A 68 -4.17 -17.24 -5.40
C GLY A 68 -5.34 -17.38 -4.41
N GLU A 69 -6.37 -18.16 -4.74
CA GLU A 69 -7.59 -18.26 -3.96
C GLU A 69 -7.54 -19.45 -2.98
N PHE A 70 -8.17 -19.32 -1.81
CA PHE A 70 -8.29 -20.41 -0.83
C PHE A 70 -9.71 -20.59 -0.28
N GLU A 71 -9.98 -21.74 0.36
CA GLU A 71 -11.21 -21.97 1.13
C GLU A 71 -10.96 -22.66 2.46
N LEU A 72 -11.68 -22.22 3.49
CA LEU A 72 -11.79 -22.90 4.77
C LEU A 72 -13.27 -23.02 5.12
N ARG A 73 -13.82 -24.24 5.12
CA ARG A 73 -15.25 -24.51 5.37
C ARG A 73 -15.50 -25.10 6.76
N GLY A 74 -16.69 -24.92 7.31
CA GLY A 74 -17.14 -25.54 8.57
C GLY A 74 -16.37 -25.04 9.79
N LEU A 75 -15.96 -23.78 9.80
CA LEU A 75 -15.26 -23.13 10.91
C LEU A 75 -16.20 -22.92 12.11
N PRO A 76 -15.70 -22.90 13.36
CA PRO A 76 -16.50 -22.46 14.49
C PRO A 76 -16.95 -21.02 14.29
N ALA A 77 -18.19 -20.72 14.69
CA ALA A 77 -18.71 -19.35 14.61
C ALA A 77 -17.86 -18.37 15.44
N GLY A 78 -17.72 -17.14 14.94
CA GLY A 78 -16.96 -16.06 15.57
C GLY A 78 -15.68 -15.69 14.83
N LEU A 79 -14.79 -14.95 15.51
CA LEU A 79 -13.58 -14.38 14.92
C LEU A 79 -12.57 -15.48 14.55
N VAL A 80 -12.23 -15.54 13.27
CA VAL A 80 -11.21 -16.43 12.69
C VAL A 80 -9.95 -15.61 12.42
N LYS A 81 -8.81 -16.09 12.93
CA LYS A 81 -7.49 -15.51 12.65
C LYS A 81 -6.73 -16.48 11.75
N LEU A 82 -6.10 -15.93 10.72
CA LEU A 82 -5.41 -16.69 9.69
C LEU A 82 -3.94 -16.27 9.62
N ASP A 83 -3.05 -17.27 9.62
CA ASP A 83 -1.63 -17.10 9.29
C ASP A 83 -1.39 -17.57 7.85
N PHE A 84 -0.53 -16.83 7.14
CA PHE A 84 -0.16 -17.07 5.76
C PHE A 84 1.35 -17.22 5.65
N GLU A 85 1.81 -18.36 5.13
CA GLU A 85 3.23 -18.67 5.00
C GLU A 85 3.57 -19.10 3.56
N LYS A 86 4.63 -18.50 3.01
CA LYS A 86 5.24 -18.86 1.74
C LYS A 86 6.74 -18.56 1.83
N ALA A 87 7.58 -19.47 1.34
CA ALA A 87 9.02 -19.23 1.31
C ALA A 87 9.36 -18.00 0.47
N GLY A 88 10.28 -17.16 0.96
CA GLY A 88 10.67 -15.90 0.32
C GLY A 88 9.72 -14.73 0.60
N TYR A 89 8.76 -14.90 1.52
CA TYR A 89 7.82 -13.87 1.95
C TYR A 89 7.78 -13.77 3.47
N ALA A 90 7.61 -12.55 3.96
CA ALA A 90 7.30 -12.32 5.37
C ALA A 90 5.91 -12.92 5.70
N PRO A 91 5.68 -13.39 6.94
CA PRO A 91 4.40 -13.96 7.34
C PRO A 91 3.27 -12.96 7.16
N GLY A 92 2.19 -13.38 6.51
CA GLY A 92 0.97 -12.59 6.42
C GLY A 92 -0.02 -12.96 7.50
N HIS A 93 -0.88 -12.02 7.87
CA HIS A 93 -1.95 -12.27 8.85
C HIS A 93 -3.26 -11.62 8.42
N GLY A 94 -4.35 -12.38 8.52
CA GLY A 94 -5.69 -11.94 8.14
C GLY A 94 -6.72 -12.28 9.21
N ILE A 95 -7.82 -11.53 9.21
CA ILE A 95 -8.91 -11.72 10.16
C ILE A 95 -10.22 -11.82 9.39
N ALA A 96 -11.04 -12.78 9.78
CA ALA A 96 -12.41 -12.96 9.31
C ALA A 96 -13.34 -13.30 10.47
N GLU A 97 -14.61 -13.42 10.16
CA GLU A 97 -15.70 -13.83 11.01
C GLU A 97 -16.38 -14.99 10.31
N SER A 98 -16.40 -16.13 10.99
CA SER A 98 -17.18 -17.27 10.58
C SER A 98 -18.60 -17.06 11.07
N ALA A 99 -19.52 -16.81 10.13
CA ALA A 99 -20.93 -16.52 10.41
C ALA A 99 -21.83 -17.29 9.44
N ASP A 100 -23.11 -16.90 9.36
CA ASP A 100 -24.11 -17.55 8.50
C ASP A 100 -23.87 -17.36 6.99
N SER A 101 -22.95 -16.46 6.63
CA SER A 101 -22.47 -16.26 5.26
C SER A 101 -20.95 -16.31 5.22
N ALA A 102 -20.36 -16.79 4.12
CA ALA A 102 -18.91 -16.78 3.98
C ALA A 102 -18.38 -15.34 3.96
N GLN A 103 -17.23 -15.13 4.61
CA GLN A 103 -16.53 -13.86 4.60
C GLN A 103 -15.22 -13.95 3.80
N THR A 104 -14.93 -12.88 3.06
CA THR A 104 -13.71 -12.72 2.26
C THR A 104 -12.58 -12.15 3.10
N VAL A 105 -11.36 -12.65 2.87
CA VAL A 105 -10.10 -12.05 3.33
C VAL A 105 -9.21 -11.77 2.13
N LEU A 106 -8.67 -10.56 2.05
CA LEU A 106 -7.59 -10.22 1.14
C LEU A 106 -6.31 -10.10 1.94
N VAL A 107 -5.24 -10.71 1.46
CA VAL A 107 -3.90 -10.59 2.06
C VAL A 107 -2.90 -10.32 0.96
N ALA A 108 -2.13 -9.25 1.09
CA ALA A 108 -0.94 -9.05 0.30
C ALA A 108 0.29 -9.48 1.13
N LEU A 109 1.12 -10.37 0.60
CA LEU A 109 2.38 -10.78 1.21
C LEU A 109 3.52 -9.90 0.69
N LYS A 110 4.43 -9.55 1.60
CA LYS A 110 5.65 -8.80 1.27
C LYS A 110 6.80 -9.77 1.05
N LYS A 111 7.48 -9.68 -0.10
CA LYS A 111 8.73 -10.43 -0.35
C LYS A 111 9.75 -10.13 0.75
N ASP A 112 10.49 -11.16 1.16
CA ASP A 112 11.53 -11.04 2.17
C ASP A 112 12.62 -10.04 1.75
N GLY A 113 13.17 -9.32 2.73
CA GLY A 113 14.40 -8.55 2.52
C GLY A 113 15.61 -9.44 2.20
N THR A 114 16.75 -8.82 1.90
CA THR A 114 17.96 -9.57 1.59
C THR A 114 18.48 -10.33 2.81
N GLU A 115 18.73 -11.64 2.66
CA GLU A 115 19.33 -12.45 3.72
C GLU A 115 20.75 -11.98 4.05
N GLN A 116 21.02 -11.73 5.33
CA GLN A 116 22.33 -11.31 5.84
C GLN A 116 22.88 -12.34 6.82
N SER A 117 24.08 -12.86 6.54
CA SER A 117 24.76 -13.78 7.46
C SER A 117 25.07 -13.09 8.80
N TYR A 118 24.81 -13.75 9.92
CA TYR A 118 25.03 -13.23 11.27
C TYR A 118 25.68 -14.27 12.19
N ASN A 119 26.72 -13.84 12.91
CA ASN A 119 27.32 -14.61 14.00
C ASN A 119 26.78 -14.06 15.34
N PRO A 120 26.02 -14.84 16.11
CA PRO A 120 25.39 -14.38 17.35
C PRO A 120 26.39 -14.02 18.45
N THR A 121 27.67 -14.38 18.35
CA THR A 121 28.67 -14.02 19.37
C THR A 121 29.16 -12.57 19.25
N GLN A 122 28.72 -11.83 18.23
CA GLN A 122 29.17 -10.47 17.95
C GLN A 122 28.00 -9.49 18.03
N ALA A 123 28.29 -8.28 18.50
CA ALA A 123 27.38 -7.16 18.31
C ALA A 123 27.38 -6.78 16.83
N ARG A 124 26.21 -6.55 16.25
CA ARG A 124 26.11 -6.18 14.84
C ARG A 124 24.83 -5.41 14.55
N THR A 125 24.97 -4.40 13.70
CA THR A 125 23.85 -3.76 13.01
C THR A 125 23.67 -4.42 11.65
N LEU A 126 22.47 -4.93 11.40
CA LEU A 126 22.05 -5.50 10.11
C LEU A 126 20.86 -4.69 9.62
N PHE A 127 20.80 -4.43 8.32
CA PHE A 127 19.82 -3.48 7.79
C PHE A 127 19.41 -3.77 6.36
N GLN A 128 18.22 -3.33 5.98
CA GLN A 128 17.74 -3.26 4.61
C GLN A 128 17.50 -1.78 4.28
N ARG A 129 18.12 -1.28 3.20
CA ARG A 129 17.89 0.10 2.75
C ARG A 129 16.63 0.15 1.90
N THR A 130 15.86 1.22 2.08
CA THR A 130 14.75 1.61 1.22
C THR A 130 14.82 3.11 0.95
N GLU A 131 13.87 3.61 0.18
CA GLU A 131 13.60 5.03 0.00
C GLU A 131 13.43 5.81 1.31
N ALA A 132 12.65 5.27 2.24
CA ALA A 132 12.42 5.89 3.54
C ALA A 132 13.71 5.94 4.38
N GLY A 133 14.65 5.04 4.09
CA GLY A 133 15.95 4.94 4.72
C GLY A 133 16.24 3.51 5.20
N PRO A 134 17.28 3.32 6.02
CA PRO A 134 17.65 1.99 6.50
C PRO A 134 16.71 1.52 7.61
N TYR A 135 16.04 0.40 7.36
CA TYR A 135 15.43 -0.42 8.41
C TYR A 135 16.52 -1.29 9.03
N ALA A 136 16.75 -1.19 10.34
CA ALA A 136 17.86 -1.88 10.98
C ALA A 136 17.45 -2.64 12.24
N VAL A 137 18.19 -3.70 12.53
CA VAL A 137 18.21 -4.42 13.80
C VAL A 137 19.64 -4.48 14.33
N ILE A 138 19.79 -4.20 15.62
CA ILE A 138 21.07 -4.08 16.31
C ILE A 138 21.08 -5.10 17.45
N PHE A 139 21.93 -6.11 17.30
CA PHE A 139 22.07 -7.20 18.26
C PHE A 139 23.16 -6.93 19.29
N GLN A 140 22.87 -7.34 20.52
CA GLN A 140 23.91 -7.56 21.53
C GLN A 140 24.50 -8.98 21.39
N PRO A 141 25.79 -9.20 21.72
CA PRO A 141 26.39 -10.53 21.71
C PRO A 141 25.60 -11.53 22.55
N ASN A 142 25.39 -12.73 22.02
CA ASN A 142 24.76 -13.88 22.67
C ASN A 142 23.32 -13.63 23.16
N SER A 143 22.58 -12.73 22.51
CA SER A 143 21.21 -12.36 22.86
C SER A 143 20.12 -13.31 22.32
N LEU A 144 20.45 -14.17 21.34
CA LEU A 144 19.51 -15.06 20.65
C LEU A 144 19.43 -16.45 21.30
N GLU A 145 18.22 -17.02 21.35
CA GLU A 145 17.92 -18.34 21.92
C GLU A 145 18.33 -19.47 20.96
N THR A 146 19.64 -19.59 20.73
CA THR A 146 20.21 -20.63 19.86
C THR A 146 21.68 -20.90 20.20
N THR A 147 22.15 -22.08 19.82
CA THR A 147 23.57 -22.45 19.80
C THR A 147 24.15 -22.45 18.39
N ASP A 148 23.33 -22.20 17.37
CA ASP A 148 23.76 -22.10 15.97
C ASP A 148 24.54 -20.80 15.77
N THR A 149 25.73 -20.91 15.17
CA THR A 149 26.63 -19.77 14.89
C THR A 149 26.49 -19.22 13.48
N SER A 150 25.71 -19.88 12.63
CA SER A 150 25.52 -19.58 11.21
C SER A 150 24.07 -19.15 10.94
N LEU A 151 23.71 -18.03 11.54
CA LEU A 151 22.36 -17.47 11.42
C LEU A 151 22.24 -16.61 10.16
N ARG A 152 21.02 -16.48 9.66
CA ARG A 152 20.63 -15.51 8.64
C ARG A 152 19.62 -14.56 9.24
N VAL A 153 19.76 -13.28 8.95
CA VAL A 153 18.83 -12.23 9.38
C VAL A 153 18.22 -11.63 8.14
N VAL A 154 16.90 -11.53 8.16
CA VAL A 154 16.09 -10.88 7.15
C VAL A 154 15.37 -9.73 7.83
N VAL A 155 15.54 -8.54 7.27
CA VAL A 155 14.77 -7.34 7.65
C VAL A 155 13.86 -7.05 6.48
N THR A 156 12.55 -7.23 6.65
CA THR A 156 11.55 -7.01 5.59
C THR A 156 10.83 -5.68 5.85
N PRO A 157 11.17 -4.61 5.11
CA PRO A 157 10.56 -3.29 5.29
C PRO A 157 9.11 -3.26 4.84
N LEU A 158 8.33 -2.37 5.46
CA LEU A 158 6.99 -2.04 5.01
C LEU A 158 6.71 -0.56 5.25
N ASP A 159 6.57 0.20 4.16
CA ASP A 159 6.15 1.61 4.21
C ASP A 159 4.62 1.68 4.07
N PRO A 160 3.86 1.94 5.15
CA PRO A 160 2.40 1.94 5.11
C PRO A 160 1.83 3.10 4.30
N THR A 161 2.62 4.10 3.89
CA THR A 161 2.15 5.16 2.99
C THR A 161 1.96 4.67 1.55
N LYS A 162 2.51 3.49 1.22
CA LYS A 162 2.54 2.88 -0.13
C LYS A 162 2.03 1.43 -0.12
N GLU A 163 2.26 0.72 0.98
CA GLU A 163 2.16 -0.74 1.06
C GLU A 163 1.19 -1.20 2.16
N ASP A 164 0.22 -0.36 2.52
CA ASP A 164 -0.71 -0.61 3.62
C ASP A 164 -1.42 -1.97 3.51
N ALA A 165 -1.72 -2.44 2.29
CA ALA A 165 -2.33 -3.75 1.98
C ALA A 165 -1.58 -4.96 2.58
N ALA A 166 -0.27 -4.86 2.84
CA ALA A 166 0.50 -5.92 3.48
C ALA A 166 0.59 -5.80 5.02
N LEU A 167 -0.02 -4.78 5.64
CA LEU A 167 -0.10 -4.67 7.09
C LEU A 167 -0.88 -5.86 7.70
N PRO A 168 -0.34 -6.52 8.74
CA PRO A 168 -1.04 -7.56 9.49
C PRO A 168 -2.38 -7.11 10.10
N GLY A 169 -3.45 -7.84 9.75
CA GLY A 169 -4.79 -7.67 10.33
C GLY A 169 -5.40 -6.27 10.13
N ASP A 170 -6.16 -5.81 11.13
CA ASP A 170 -6.98 -4.58 11.04
C ASP A 170 -6.26 -3.30 11.51
N LEU A 171 -4.97 -3.37 11.89
CA LEU A 171 -4.23 -2.25 12.47
C LEU A 171 -4.90 -1.61 13.70
N VAL A 172 -5.41 -2.47 14.59
CA VAL A 172 -6.13 -2.09 15.81
C VAL A 172 -5.39 -2.59 17.05
N ALA A 173 -5.30 -1.72 18.05
CA ALA A 173 -4.86 -2.07 19.40
C ALA A 173 -6.03 -2.27 20.37
N GLY A 174 -5.75 -2.93 21.49
CA GLY A 174 -6.72 -3.17 22.55
C GLY A 174 -7.62 -4.39 22.32
N GLY A 175 -8.31 -4.80 23.39
CA GLY A 175 -9.22 -5.96 23.41
C GLY A 175 -10.67 -5.56 23.14
N ALA A 176 -11.46 -5.46 24.21
CA ALA A 176 -12.90 -5.14 24.14
C ALA A 176 -13.21 -3.74 23.60
N SER A 177 -12.25 -2.81 23.68
CA SER A 177 -12.34 -1.46 23.13
C SER A 177 -11.26 -1.27 22.06
N PRO A 178 -11.52 -1.69 20.81
CA PRO A 178 -10.58 -1.55 19.73
C PRO A 178 -10.25 -0.08 19.48
N THR A 179 -8.96 0.25 19.46
CA THR A 179 -8.46 1.58 19.13
C THR A 179 -7.72 1.51 17.80
N PRO A 180 -8.16 2.22 16.75
CA PRO A 180 -7.42 2.30 15.49
C PRO A 180 -6.03 2.88 15.74
N LEU A 181 -5.03 2.41 15.00
CA LEU A 181 -3.70 2.97 14.99
C LEU A 181 -3.47 3.75 13.70
N ALA A 182 -2.73 4.85 13.79
CA ALA A 182 -2.26 5.61 12.63
C ALA A 182 -0.88 5.07 12.23
N PRO A 183 -0.74 4.35 11.10
CA PRO A 183 0.52 3.69 10.77
C PRO A 183 1.60 4.71 10.39
N VAL A 184 2.83 4.54 10.91
CA VAL A 184 3.99 5.38 10.54
C VAL A 184 5.02 4.60 9.76
N THR A 185 5.52 3.49 10.31
CA THR A 185 6.58 2.68 9.69
C THR A 185 6.57 1.28 10.30
N PHE A 186 6.79 0.24 9.49
CA PHE A 186 6.71 -1.15 9.92
C PHE A 186 7.83 -1.99 9.32
N ALA A 187 8.22 -3.05 10.03
CA ALA A 187 9.07 -4.10 9.48
C ALA A 187 8.80 -5.43 10.15
N GLU A 188 9.11 -6.49 9.40
CA GLU A 188 9.24 -7.84 9.91
C GLU A 188 10.73 -8.17 10.09
N PHE A 189 11.05 -8.82 11.21
CA PHE A 189 12.41 -9.27 11.49
C PHE A 189 12.41 -10.79 11.62
N SER A 190 13.08 -11.47 10.70
CA SER A 190 13.21 -12.92 10.69
C SER A 190 14.65 -13.33 10.94
N ILE A 191 14.88 -14.10 11.99
CA ILE A 191 16.20 -14.68 12.30
C ILE A 191 16.07 -16.17 12.04
N LEU A 192 16.81 -16.69 11.08
CA LEU A 192 16.74 -18.07 10.62
C LEU A 192 18.02 -18.81 11.01
N ASP A 193 17.87 -20.02 11.54
CA ASP A 193 18.98 -20.93 11.75
C ASP A 193 19.38 -21.68 10.45
N SER A 194 20.39 -22.55 10.55
CA SER A 194 20.82 -23.42 9.44
C SER A 194 19.74 -24.37 8.91
N GLN A 195 18.62 -24.53 9.62
CA GLN A 195 17.47 -25.37 9.26
C GLN A 195 16.24 -24.54 8.81
N ASN A 196 16.39 -23.24 8.58
CA ASN A 196 15.31 -22.29 8.26
C ASN A 196 14.25 -22.15 9.37
N ARG A 197 14.59 -22.47 10.61
CA ARG A 197 13.70 -22.25 11.75
C ARG A 197 13.89 -20.84 12.29
N ARG A 198 12.78 -20.19 12.63
CA ARG A 198 12.77 -18.88 13.26
C ARG A 198 13.32 -18.97 14.68
N ILE A 199 14.30 -18.12 14.98
CA ILE A 199 14.95 -17.99 16.28
C ILE A 199 14.49 -16.70 16.93
N ASN A 200 14.31 -16.73 18.26
CA ASN A 200 13.91 -15.57 19.04
C ASN A 200 15.01 -15.08 19.99
N LEU A 201 14.78 -13.95 20.65
CA LEU A 201 15.63 -13.46 21.74
C LEU A 201 15.48 -14.35 22.97
N LYS A 202 16.57 -14.54 23.73
CA LYS A 202 16.51 -15.19 25.04
C LYS A 202 15.61 -14.40 25.98
N PRO A 203 14.93 -15.05 26.94
CA PRO A 203 14.21 -14.36 28.00
C PRO A 203 15.10 -13.30 28.69
N GLY A 204 14.60 -12.06 28.77
CA GLY A 204 15.30 -10.92 29.37
C GLY A 204 16.35 -10.25 28.48
N SER A 205 16.64 -10.78 27.28
CA SER A 205 17.47 -10.12 26.28
C SER A 205 16.65 -9.14 25.43
N SER A 206 17.35 -8.21 24.79
CA SER A 206 16.74 -7.23 23.88
C SER A 206 17.61 -6.98 22.66
N ALA A 207 16.99 -6.57 21.57
CA ALA A 207 17.64 -5.93 20.43
C ALA A 207 17.13 -4.49 20.29
N ILE A 208 17.84 -3.66 19.54
CA ILE A 208 17.34 -2.34 19.13
C ILE A 208 16.91 -2.43 17.67
N VAL A 209 15.78 -1.84 17.33
CA VAL A 209 15.36 -1.64 15.94
C VAL A 209 15.34 -0.16 15.61
N GLU A 210 15.63 0.14 14.36
CA GLU A 210 15.53 1.48 13.77
C GLU A 210 14.61 1.37 12.55
N LEU A 211 13.48 2.07 12.60
CA LEU A 211 12.46 2.07 11.54
C LEU A 211 12.40 3.50 10.96
N PRO A 212 12.77 3.73 9.69
CA PRO A 212 12.78 5.07 9.12
C PRO A 212 11.40 5.71 9.10
N ILE A 213 11.34 7.00 9.42
CA ILE A 213 10.15 7.81 9.20
C ILE A 213 10.02 8.06 7.68
N PRO A 214 8.92 7.62 7.03
CA PRO A 214 8.71 7.86 5.60
C PRO A 214 8.80 9.34 5.28
N PRO A 215 9.36 9.72 4.11
CA PRO A 215 9.56 11.12 3.74
C PRO A 215 8.30 11.99 3.92
N GLU A 216 7.13 11.45 3.56
CA GLU A 216 5.81 12.08 3.66
C GLU A 216 5.43 12.44 5.11
N LEU A 217 5.96 11.70 6.09
CA LEU A 217 5.64 11.86 7.51
C LEU A 217 6.70 12.63 8.30
N ARG A 218 7.87 12.94 7.71
CA ARG A 218 8.97 13.67 8.40
C ARG A 218 8.60 15.10 8.80
N SER A 219 7.60 15.68 8.12
CA SER A 219 7.06 16.98 8.51
C SER A 219 6.32 16.92 9.86
N GLN A 220 5.73 15.76 10.17
CA GLN A 220 4.93 15.49 11.37
C GLN A 220 5.77 14.94 12.53
N TYR A 221 6.76 14.10 12.26
CA TYR A 221 7.59 13.47 13.29
C TYR A 221 9.04 13.99 13.25
N LYS A 222 9.44 14.70 14.30
CA LYS A 222 10.74 15.36 14.45
C LYS A 222 11.67 14.56 15.35
N ILE A 223 12.97 14.80 15.22
CA ILE A 223 13.98 14.24 16.12
C ILE A 223 13.63 14.60 17.58
N GLY A 224 13.59 13.59 18.44
CA GLY A 224 13.20 13.69 19.85
C GLY A 224 11.75 13.30 20.13
N ASP A 225 10.88 13.22 19.11
CA ASP A 225 9.48 12.83 19.28
C ASP A 225 9.38 11.38 19.78
N LYS A 226 8.33 11.11 20.53
CA LYS A 226 8.00 9.80 21.07
C LYS A 226 6.86 9.18 20.28
N ILE A 227 7.04 7.93 19.88
CA ILE A 227 6.03 7.18 19.12
C ILE A 227 5.87 5.81 19.78
N HIS A 228 4.63 5.46 20.15
CA HIS A 228 4.31 4.13 20.62
C HIS A 228 4.55 3.10 19.51
N CYS A 229 5.28 2.04 19.86
CA CYS A 229 5.57 0.91 19.00
C CYS A 229 4.71 -0.27 19.40
N TYR A 230 4.16 -0.94 18.39
CA TYR A 230 3.30 -2.10 18.57
C TYR A 230 3.91 -3.34 17.93
N ALA A 231 3.60 -4.50 18.50
CA ALA A 231 3.90 -5.81 17.93
C ALA A 231 2.60 -6.51 17.53
N TYR A 232 2.56 -7.15 16.36
CA TYR A 232 1.37 -7.91 15.99
C TYR A 232 1.32 -9.24 16.75
N ASN A 233 0.20 -9.51 17.43
CA ASN A 233 -0.04 -10.78 18.08
C ASN A 233 -1.04 -11.62 17.24
N PRO A 234 -0.58 -12.69 16.57
CA PRO A 234 -1.45 -13.54 15.75
C PRO A 234 -2.48 -14.32 16.58
N GLN A 235 -2.23 -14.54 17.88
CA GLN A 235 -3.17 -15.23 18.77
C GLN A 235 -4.38 -14.36 19.09
N THR A 236 -4.22 -13.04 19.18
CA THR A 236 -5.34 -12.11 19.43
C THR A 236 -5.85 -11.46 18.16
N GLY A 237 -5.06 -11.43 17.08
CA GLY A 237 -5.35 -10.67 15.87
C GLY A 237 -5.25 -9.16 16.10
N ARG A 238 -4.44 -8.74 17.07
CA ARG A 238 -4.33 -7.34 17.50
C ARG A 238 -2.89 -6.90 17.58
N TRP A 239 -2.70 -5.60 17.48
CA TRP A 239 -1.44 -4.94 17.74
C TRP A 239 -1.35 -4.66 19.25
N GLU A 240 -0.33 -5.20 19.90
CA GLU A 240 -0.15 -5.08 21.33
C GLU A 240 0.88 -3.99 21.65
N ASP A 241 0.51 -3.10 22.58
CA ASP A 241 1.42 -2.07 23.06
C ASP A 241 2.63 -2.75 23.69
N PHE A 242 3.80 -2.32 23.23
CA PHE A 242 5.03 -3.03 23.48
C PHE A 242 6.08 -2.10 24.09
N VAL A 243 6.38 -0.96 23.46
CA VAL A 243 7.37 0.00 23.95
C VAL A 243 7.15 1.39 23.36
N GLU A 244 7.64 2.43 24.02
CA GLU A 244 7.78 3.76 23.42
C GLU A 244 9.16 3.89 22.75
N GLY A 245 9.17 4.22 21.46
CA GLY A 245 10.39 4.55 20.72
C GLY A 245 10.65 6.06 20.68
N THR A 246 11.87 6.44 20.30
CA THR A 246 12.26 7.84 20.10
C THR A 246 12.70 8.05 18.66
N VAL A 247 12.25 9.15 18.04
CA VAL A 247 12.74 9.53 16.73
C VAL A 247 14.17 10.08 16.88
N GLU A 248 15.14 9.37 16.31
CA GLU A 248 16.57 9.68 16.37
C GLU A 248 17.16 9.70 14.95
N ARG A 249 18.45 10.05 14.81
CA ARG A 249 19.16 9.83 13.55
C ARG A 249 19.62 8.38 13.46
N SER A 250 19.43 7.78 12.30
CA SER A 250 19.86 6.42 11.99
C SER A 250 21.31 6.18 12.35
N SER A 251 21.58 5.04 13.00
CA SER A 251 22.94 4.57 13.26
C SER A 251 23.67 4.10 12.00
N VAL A 252 22.94 3.85 10.91
CA VAL A 252 23.47 3.29 9.65
C VAL A 252 23.99 4.38 8.70
N ASP A 253 23.30 5.51 8.62
CA ASP A 253 23.69 6.62 7.72
C ASP A 253 23.90 7.97 8.42
N GLY A 254 23.62 8.06 9.73
CA GLY A 254 23.82 9.25 10.54
C GLY A 254 22.89 10.44 10.21
N THR A 255 21.96 10.29 9.26
CA THR A 255 21.17 11.42 8.73
C THR A 255 19.67 11.16 8.77
N THR A 256 19.21 9.97 8.38
CA THR A 256 17.79 9.61 8.27
C THR A 256 17.10 9.65 9.63
N PRO A 257 15.93 10.30 9.78
CA PRO A 257 15.12 10.18 10.98
C PRO A 257 14.52 8.76 11.07
N VAL A 258 14.81 8.06 12.16
CA VAL A 258 14.32 6.69 12.44
C VAL A 258 13.64 6.67 13.80
N LEU A 259 12.55 5.92 13.90
CA LEU A 259 12.00 5.49 15.18
C LEU A 259 12.90 4.40 15.75
N ARG A 260 13.59 4.71 16.85
CA ARG A 260 14.47 3.78 17.55
C ARG A 260 13.77 3.20 18.78
N ALA A 261 13.71 1.87 18.85
CA ALA A 261 12.97 1.16 19.91
C ALA A 261 13.69 -0.11 20.36
N SER A 262 13.50 -0.50 21.62
CA SER A 262 14.06 -1.75 22.17
C SER A 262 13.03 -2.87 22.11
N ILE A 263 13.34 -3.93 21.35
CA ILE A 263 12.48 -5.11 21.17
C ILE A 263 12.93 -6.30 22.03
N ARG A 264 11.97 -7.16 22.38
CA ARG A 264 12.16 -8.33 23.28
C ARG A 264 11.78 -9.67 22.63
N HIS A 265 11.23 -9.62 21.41
CA HIS A 265 11.00 -10.79 20.58
C HIS A 265 11.14 -10.41 19.10
N PHE A 266 10.97 -11.33 18.16
CA PHE A 266 10.81 -10.98 16.73
C PHE A 266 9.40 -11.28 16.23
N SER A 267 8.86 -10.33 15.47
CA SER A 267 7.53 -10.33 14.85
C SER A 267 7.47 -9.19 13.84
N TRP A 268 6.28 -8.93 13.32
CA TRP A 268 5.95 -7.61 12.78
C TRP A 268 5.97 -6.56 13.89
N TYR A 269 6.64 -5.44 13.63
CA TYR A 269 6.71 -4.26 14.48
C TYR A 269 6.42 -3.02 13.68
N GLY A 270 5.88 -2.00 14.35
CA GLY A 270 5.84 -0.67 13.77
C GLY A 270 5.52 0.43 14.75
N GLY A 271 5.92 1.64 14.39
CA GLY A 271 5.48 2.86 15.03
C GLY A 271 4.07 3.20 14.55
N ALA A 272 3.13 3.31 15.50
CA ALA A 272 1.75 3.60 15.14
C ALA A 272 1.01 4.25 16.31
N PRO A 273 0.99 5.58 16.45
CA PRO A 273 0.26 6.21 17.53
C PRO A 273 -1.23 5.88 17.47
N THR A 274 -1.88 5.81 18.63
CA THR A 274 -3.33 5.61 18.72
C THR A 274 -4.08 6.79 18.10
N VAL A 275 -5.12 6.51 17.33
CA VAL A 275 -6.01 7.54 16.80
C VAL A 275 -6.81 8.18 17.95
N GLN A 276 -6.52 9.45 18.23
CA GLN A 276 -7.14 10.21 19.33
C GLN A 276 -8.49 10.82 18.94
N GLU A 277 -8.56 11.43 17.75
CA GLU A 277 -9.80 12.02 17.23
C GLU A 277 -10.37 11.14 16.13
N GLN A 278 -11.65 10.77 16.29
CA GLN A 278 -12.34 9.84 15.40
C GLN A 278 -13.57 10.50 14.77
N GLU A 279 -13.90 10.04 13.57
CA GLU A 279 -15.12 10.36 12.85
C GLU A 279 -15.83 9.08 12.41
N CYS A 280 -17.15 9.19 12.22
CA CYS A 280 -17.97 8.15 11.67
C CYS A 280 -18.40 8.51 10.25
N VAL A 281 -18.13 7.62 9.30
CA VAL A 281 -18.50 7.71 7.89
C VAL A 281 -19.52 6.64 7.56
N ASP A 282 -20.60 7.02 6.87
CA ASP A 282 -21.56 6.06 6.32
C ASP A 282 -21.16 5.70 4.89
N VAL A 283 -21.04 4.41 4.58
CA VAL A 283 -20.70 3.88 3.25
C VAL A 283 -21.84 3.03 2.70
N THR A 284 -21.91 2.89 1.38
CA THR A 284 -22.77 1.92 0.70
C THR A 284 -21.97 1.14 -0.32
N VAL A 285 -21.95 -0.18 -0.19
CA VAL A 285 -21.31 -1.08 -1.15
C VAL A 285 -22.30 -1.44 -2.23
N ILE A 286 -21.94 -1.18 -3.49
CA ILE A 286 -22.78 -1.44 -4.66
C ILE A 286 -22.06 -2.38 -5.62
N GLY A 287 -22.76 -3.41 -6.07
CA GLY A 287 -22.29 -4.32 -7.12
C GLY A 287 -22.83 -3.94 -8.50
N PRO A 288 -22.63 -4.81 -9.50
CA PRO A 288 -23.06 -4.58 -10.89
C PRO A 288 -24.53 -4.17 -11.00
N GLY A 289 -24.77 -3.11 -11.78
CA GLY A 289 -26.10 -2.51 -11.95
C GLY A 289 -26.59 -1.71 -10.74
N ASN A 290 -25.68 -1.15 -9.93
CA ASN A 290 -25.96 -0.33 -8.73
C ASN A 290 -26.76 -1.08 -7.65
N LYS A 291 -26.57 -2.39 -7.54
CA LYS A 291 -27.28 -3.20 -6.55
C LYS A 291 -26.58 -3.12 -5.19
N PRO A 292 -27.29 -2.79 -4.09
CA PRO A 292 -26.69 -2.80 -2.76
C PRO A 292 -26.31 -4.22 -2.33
N LEU A 293 -25.16 -4.36 -1.69
CA LEU A 293 -24.62 -5.67 -1.30
C LEU A 293 -24.60 -5.86 0.22
N GLU A 294 -25.46 -6.76 0.72
CA GLU A 294 -25.44 -7.19 2.12
C GLU A 294 -24.24 -8.06 2.44
N GLY A 295 -23.68 -7.93 3.64
CA GLY A 295 -22.59 -8.79 4.12
C GLY A 295 -21.28 -8.59 3.36
N ALA A 296 -21.09 -7.44 2.71
CA ALA A 296 -19.80 -7.01 2.20
C ALA A 296 -18.96 -6.52 3.38
N VAL A 297 -17.66 -6.85 3.38
CA VAL A 297 -16.71 -6.38 4.39
C VAL A 297 -16.10 -5.10 3.89
N VAL A 298 -16.12 -4.04 4.69
CA VAL A 298 -15.46 -2.78 4.38
C VAL A 298 -14.39 -2.51 5.42
N THR A 299 -13.16 -2.31 4.97
CA THR A 299 -12.02 -1.96 5.81
C THR A 299 -11.58 -0.54 5.50
N ALA A 300 -11.45 0.29 6.54
CA ALA A 300 -10.89 1.63 6.43
C ALA A 300 -9.47 1.70 7.01
N ARG A 301 -8.57 2.42 6.34
CA ARG A 301 -7.19 2.61 6.79
C ARG A 301 -6.75 4.07 6.70
N PRO A 302 -6.33 4.69 7.83
CA PRO A 302 -6.49 4.22 9.20
C PRO A 302 -7.98 4.21 9.61
N GLY A 303 -8.42 3.15 10.28
CA GLY A 303 -9.83 3.00 10.67
C GLY A 303 -10.19 1.61 11.16
N LEU A 304 -11.49 1.38 11.32
CA LEU A 304 -12.04 0.07 11.67
C LEU A 304 -12.63 -0.62 10.44
N ARG A 305 -12.92 -1.92 10.59
CA ARG A 305 -13.74 -2.69 9.66
C ARG A 305 -15.21 -2.67 10.05
N ALA A 306 -16.09 -2.79 9.07
CA ALA A 306 -17.52 -2.96 9.24
C ALA A 306 -18.07 -3.98 8.23
N VAL A 307 -19.30 -4.44 8.46
CA VAL A 307 -20.03 -5.33 7.55
C VAL A 307 -21.34 -4.66 7.15
N THR A 308 -21.65 -4.68 5.86
CA THR A 308 -22.86 -4.02 5.34
C THR A 308 -24.14 -4.78 5.70
N ASN A 309 -25.22 -4.02 5.95
CA ASN A 309 -26.55 -4.55 6.16
C ASN A 309 -27.26 -4.88 4.83
N ARG A 310 -28.52 -5.36 4.89
CA ARG A 310 -29.38 -5.64 3.71
C ARG A 310 -29.56 -4.51 2.69
N LEU A 311 -29.26 -3.27 3.05
CA LEU A 311 -29.28 -2.11 2.15
C LEU A 311 -27.90 -1.79 1.57
N GLY A 312 -26.91 -2.66 1.78
CA GLY A 312 -25.53 -2.42 1.39
C GLY A 312 -24.81 -1.39 2.24
N GLN A 313 -25.41 -0.95 3.36
CA GLN A 313 -24.92 0.18 4.15
C GLN A 313 -24.11 -0.28 5.38
N ALA A 314 -23.03 0.45 5.69
CA ALA A 314 -22.25 0.28 6.92
C ALA A 314 -21.79 1.65 7.46
N SER A 315 -21.59 1.74 8.78
CA SER A 315 -20.98 2.90 9.42
C SER A 315 -19.58 2.52 9.90
N ILE A 316 -18.58 3.30 9.52
CA ILE A 316 -17.16 2.99 9.72
C ILE A 316 -16.49 4.10 10.53
N THR A 317 -15.78 3.69 11.59
CA THR A 317 -14.98 4.61 12.40
C THR A 317 -13.63 4.82 11.74
N ILE A 318 -13.26 6.08 11.55
CA ILE A 318 -12.01 6.52 10.90
C ILE A 318 -11.29 7.56 11.76
N GLN A 319 -10.05 7.88 11.40
CA GLN A 319 -9.37 9.04 11.96
C GLN A 319 -9.95 10.35 11.42
N LYS A 320 -10.18 11.32 12.32
CA LYS A 320 -10.68 12.64 11.95
C LYS A 320 -9.65 13.42 11.12
N GLY A 321 -10.10 13.98 10.00
CA GLY A 321 -9.32 14.93 9.19
C GLY A 321 -8.09 14.33 8.49
N VAL A 322 -8.01 13.01 8.37
CA VAL A 322 -6.94 12.30 7.65
C VAL A 322 -7.57 11.54 6.48
N PRO A 323 -6.96 11.56 5.28
CA PRO A 323 -7.42 10.75 4.16
C PRO A 323 -7.46 9.26 4.49
N VAL A 324 -8.53 8.60 4.05
CA VAL A 324 -8.77 7.17 4.32
C VAL A 324 -8.84 6.37 3.02
N ASN A 325 -8.19 5.21 3.03
CA ASN A 325 -8.39 4.18 2.00
C ASN A 325 -9.51 3.22 2.45
N PHE A 326 -10.54 3.06 1.61
CA PHE A 326 -11.61 2.08 1.82
C PHE A 326 -11.46 0.92 0.85
N VAL A 327 -11.43 -0.30 1.41
CA VAL A 327 -11.47 -1.55 0.63
C VAL A 327 -12.73 -2.30 0.99
N ALA A 328 -13.58 -2.56 0.00
CA ALA A 328 -14.77 -3.38 0.15
C ALA A 328 -14.58 -4.74 -0.55
N THR A 329 -15.08 -5.79 0.07
CA THR A 329 -15.05 -7.15 -0.50
C THR A 329 -16.38 -7.86 -0.32
N LYS A 330 -16.75 -8.66 -1.33
CA LYS A 330 -17.88 -9.56 -1.26
C LYS A 330 -17.54 -10.85 -1.99
N THR A 331 -17.92 -12.00 -1.41
CA THR A 331 -17.84 -13.27 -2.12
C THR A 331 -19.20 -13.88 -2.37
N TYR A 332 -19.32 -14.47 -3.55
CA TYR A 332 -20.44 -15.28 -3.99
C TYR A 332 -19.94 -16.68 -4.32
N THR A 333 -20.74 -17.69 -4.00
CA THR A 333 -20.70 -18.96 -4.73
C THR A 333 -21.29 -18.68 -6.12
N ASP A 334 -20.45 -18.82 -7.15
CA ASP A 334 -20.71 -18.43 -8.54
C ASP A 334 -22.14 -18.81 -8.98
N THR A 335 -22.87 -17.84 -9.53
CA THR A 335 -24.10 -18.06 -10.27
C THR A 335 -23.97 -17.37 -11.62
N PHE A 336 -24.04 -18.07 -12.76
CA PHE A 336 -24.01 -17.41 -14.07
C PHE A 336 -25.39 -16.93 -14.49
N VAL A 337 -25.47 -15.87 -15.31
CA VAL A 337 -26.73 -15.40 -15.90
C VAL A 337 -27.02 -16.22 -17.16
N ASP A 338 -28.10 -17.01 -17.18
CA ASP A 338 -28.52 -17.74 -18.38
C ASP A 338 -28.97 -16.79 -19.50
N SER A 339 -29.23 -17.33 -20.69
CA SER A 339 -29.69 -16.55 -21.85
C SER A 339 -31.07 -15.88 -21.66
N ARG A 340 -31.67 -15.98 -20.46
CA ARG A 340 -32.94 -15.39 -20.06
C ARG A 340 -32.78 -14.44 -18.86
N GLY A 341 -31.57 -14.19 -18.38
CA GLY A 341 -31.33 -13.29 -17.26
C GLY A 341 -31.32 -13.95 -15.87
N ASN A 342 -31.40 -15.28 -15.77
CA ASN A 342 -31.47 -15.98 -14.48
C ASN A 342 -30.09 -16.37 -13.95
N LEU A 343 -29.84 -16.13 -12.66
CA LEU A 343 -28.61 -16.55 -11.98
C LEU A 343 -28.67 -18.05 -11.64
N ILE A 344 -27.76 -18.86 -12.20
CA ILE A 344 -27.65 -20.32 -12.04
C ILE A 344 -26.37 -20.67 -11.28
N PRO A 345 -26.45 -21.26 -10.06
CA PRO A 345 -25.28 -21.64 -9.28
C PRO A 345 -24.35 -22.62 -10.00
N LYS A 346 -23.06 -22.30 -10.10
CA LYS A 346 -22.00 -23.21 -10.54
C LYS A 346 -21.29 -23.79 -9.30
N PRO A 347 -21.33 -25.11 -9.08
CA PRO A 347 -20.52 -25.73 -8.05
C PRO A 347 -19.03 -25.50 -8.33
N GLY A 348 -18.34 -24.80 -7.42
CA GLY A 348 -16.87 -24.77 -7.37
C GLY A 348 -16.17 -23.49 -7.83
N ALA A 349 -16.86 -22.48 -8.36
CA ALA A 349 -16.27 -21.17 -8.62
C ALA A 349 -16.65 -20.17 -7.53
N LYS A 350 -15.67 -19.41 -7.05
CA LYS A 350 -15.85 -18.32 -6.09
C LYS A 350 -15.59 -17.02 -6.85
N VAL A 351 -16.56 -16.13 -6.85
CA VAL A 351 -16.33 -14.78 -7.36
C VAL A 351 -16.03 -13.90 -6.15
N ILE A 352 -14.86 -13.29 -6.15
CA ILE A 352 -14.46 -12.30 -5.15
C ILE A 352 -14.60 -10.94 -5.81
N ASP A 353 -15.67 -10.22 -5.45
CA ASP A 353 -15.85 -8.83 -5.84
C ASP A 353 -15.05 -7.95 -4.89
N ILE A 354 -14.34 -6.97 -5.45
CA ILE A 354 -13.44 -6.06 -4.75
C ILE A 354 -13.73 -4.65 -5.24
N GLY A 355 -13.67 -3.69 -4.33
CA GLY A 355 -13.76 -2.28 -4.63
C GLY A 355 -12.80 -1.50 -3.76
N LYS A 356 -12.11 -0.54 -4.36
CA LYS A 356 -11.23 0.40 -3.65
C LYS A 356 -11.68 1.82 -3.92
N VAL A 357 -11.70 2.64 -2.88
CA VAL A 357 -11.97 4.07 -2.97
C VAL A 357 -10.98 4.80 -2.06
N TYR A 358 -10.21 5.70 -2.66
CA TYR A 358 -9.32 6.60 -1.94
C TYR A 358 -10.06 7.90 -1.67
N GLU A 359 -10.08 8.32 -0.41
CA GLU A 359 -10.76 9.55 -0.06
C GLU A 359 -10.21 10.78 -0.78
N ASP A 360 -8.90 10.86 -1.01
CA ASP A 360 -8.28 11.98 -1.73
C ASP A 360 -8.88 12.18 -3.13
N ASP A 361 -9.40 11.11 -3.75
CA ASP A 361 -10.10 11.18 -5.05
C ASP A 361 -11.49 11.81 -4.95
N LEU A 362 -12.00 12.03 -3.73
CA LEU A 362 -13.35 12.55 -3.44
C LEU A 362 -13.34 13.96 -2.85
N ILE A 363 -12.21 14.44 -2.32
CA ILE A 363 -12.10 15.75 -1.66
C ILE A 363 -12.00 16.85 -2.73
N GLY A 364 -13.10 17.31 -3.33
CA GLY A 364 -13.04 18.44 -4.28
C GLY A 364 -14.28 18.73 -5.10
N LEU A 365 -15.23 17.79 -5.14
CA LEU A 365 -16.55 17.98 -5.70
C LEU A 365 -17.52 18.45 -4.59
N ASP A 366 -17.25 19.63 -4.04
CA ASP A 366 -18.15 20.39 -3.15
C ASP A 366 -18.07 20.08 -1.65
N GLY A 367 -17.19 19.19 -1.18
CA GLY A 367 -17.08 18.86 0.25
C GLY A 367 -18.35 18.28 0.89
N GLN A 368 -19.29 17.77 0.07
CA GLN A 368 -20.66 17.39 0.46
C GLN A 368 -21.08 15.97 0.02
N ASN A 369 -20.20 15.18 -0.63
CA ASN A 369 -20.64 13.90 -1.22
C ASN A 369 -20.95 12.78 -0.22
N TYR A 370 -20.52 12.90 1.04
CA TYR A 370 -20.98 12.01 2.11
C TYR A 370 -20.77 12.63 3.49
N SER A 371 -21.61 12.26 4.46
CA SER A 371 -21.60 12.87 5.79
C SER A 371 -20.53 12.25 6.70
N ARG A 372 -19.73 13.11 7.34
CA ARG A 372 -18.86 12.77 8.48
C ARG A 372 -19.50 13.26 9.76
N ARG A 373 -19.53 12.40 10.78
CA ARG A 373 -20.04 12.74 12.11
C ARG A 373 -18.92 12.64 13.15
N PRO A 374 -18.78 13.62 14.07
CA PRO A 374 -17.79 13.54 15.13
C PRO A 374 -17.97 12.31 16.03
N GLY A 375 -16.84 11.71 16.44
CA GLY A 375 -16.79 10.58 17.36
C GLY A 375 -16.75 9.21 16.65
N PRO A 376 -16.47 8.13 17.40
CA PRO A 376 -16.61 6.77 16.88
C PRO A 376 -18.04 6.50 16.43
N CYS A 377 -18.20 5.54 15.51
CA CYS A 377 -19.53 5.06 15.18
C CYS A 377 -20.20 4.40 16.41
N PRO A 378 -21.53 4.59 16.60
CA PRO A 378 -22.25 3.97 17.70
C PRO A 378 -22.12 2.44 17.69
N ALA A 379 -21.95 1.84 18.88
CA ALA A 379 -21.70 0.40 19.05
C ALA A 379 -22.88 -0.53 18.68
N GLU A 380 -24.08 0.00 18.40
CA GLU A 380 -25.27 -0.79 18.02
C GLU A 380 -25.20 -1.36 16.58
N SER A 381 -24.03 -1.35 15.93
CA SER A 381 -23.84 -1.74 14.52
C SER A 381 -23.83 -3.24 14.24
N SER A 382 -23.83 -4.11 15.26
CA SER A 382 -24.09 -5.53 15.05
C SER A 382 -25.60 -5.76 14.94
N GLN A 383 -26.08 -5.85 13.70
CA GLN A 383 -27.46 -6.19 13.32
C GLN A 383 -28.51 -5.11 13.66
N SER A 384 -28.95 -4.40 12.61
CA SER A 384 -30.10 -3.45 12.58
C SER A 384 -29.87 -2.03 13.11
N VAL A 385 -29.09 -1.22 12.38
CA VAL A 385 -29.08 0.24 12.59
C VAL A 385 -29.92 0.93 11.52
N ARG A 386 -30.68 1.94 11.98
CA ARG A 386 -31.63 2.81 11.27
C ARG A 386 -31.12 3.28 9.89
N ALA A 387 -32.07 3.61 9.01
CA ALA A 387 -31.82 4.23 7.71
C ALA A 387 -30.78 5.37 7.82
N ALA A 388 -29.66 5.22 7.12
CA ALA A 388 -28.57 6.19 7.12
C ALA A 388 -29.05 7.59 6.70
N ALA A 389 -28.43 8.63 7.26
CA ALA A 389 -28.73 10.03 6.95
C ALA A 389 -28.19 10.41 5.54
N THR A 390 -29.08 11.01 4.75
CA THR A 390 -28.96 11.85 3.52
C THR A 390 -27.94 11.54 2.41
N ASN A 391 -26.74 10.98 2.62
CA ASN A 391 -25.82 10.61 1.52
C ASN A 391 -24.64 9.71 1.98
N PRO A 392 -24.71 8.37 1.83
CA PRO A 392 -23.59 7.47 2.12
C PRO A 392 -22.56 7.42 0.98
N LEU A 393 -21.28 7.23 1.30
CA LEU A 393 -20.20 7.08 0.33
C LEU A 393 -20.36 5.80 -0.51
N PRO A 394 -20.57 5.86 -1.85
CA PRO A 394 -20.64 4.67 -2.67
C PRO A 394 -19.25 4.02 -2.84
N ILE A 395 -19.20 2.69 -2.69
CA ILE A 395 -18.02 1.86 -3.00
C ILE A 395 -18.45 0.83 -4.04
N PRO A 396 -18.17 1.04 -5.33
CA PRO A 396 -18.44 0.06 -6.36
C PRO A 396 -17.50 -1.13 -6.20
N VAL A 397 -18.05 -2.33 -6.31
CA VAL A 397 -17.28 -3.58 -6.33
C VAL A 397 -17.58 -4.35 -7.61
N ALA A 398 -16.56 -5.00 -8.13
CA ALA A 398 -16.67 -5.89 -9.27
C ALA A 398 -15.66 -7.04 -9.12
N PRO A 399 -15.78 -8.13 -9.91
CA PRO A 399 -14.88 -9.27 -9.80
C PRO A 399 -13.41 -8.84 -9.87
N ALA A 400 -12.56 -9.41 -9.02
CA ALA A 400 -11.13 -9.20 -9.10
C ALA A 400 -10.61 -9.55 -10.52
N PRO A 401 -9.74 -8.72 -11.11
CA PRO A 401 -9.35 -8.88 -12.50
C PRO A 401 -8.71 -10.25 -12.72
N GLU A 402 -9.13 -10.94 -13.78
CA GLU A 402 -8.57 -12.26 -14.14
C GLU A 402 -7.18 -12.14 -14.78
N GLY A 403 -6.86 -10.97 -15.36
CA GLY A 403 -5.56 -10.65 -15.94
C GLY A 403 -4.58 -10.03 -14.94
N PHE A 404 -3.37 -9.82 -15.41
CA PHE A 404 -2.36 -9.06 -14.70
C PHE A 404 -1.95 -7.86 -15.54
N PHE A 405 -1.89 -6.68 -14.91
CA PHE A 405 -1.65 -5.40 -15.56
C PHE A 405 -0.42 -4.70 -14.98
N GLU A 406 0.29 -3.97 -15.83
CA GLU A 406 1.39 -3.10 -15.42
C GLU A 406 1.16 -1.68 -15.94
N ALA A 407 1.22 -0.70 -15.04
CA ALA A 407 1.04 0.70 -15.37
C ALA A 407 2.34 1.49 -15.18
N SER A 408 2.76 2.24 -16.20
CA SER A 408 3.86 3.20 -16.11
C SER A 408 3.33 4.61 -16.36
N ALA A 409 3.25 5.41 -15.30
CA ALA A 409 2.68 6.74 -15.29
C ALA A 409 3.72 7.83 -15.00
N LEU A 410 3.80 8.83 -15.88
CA LEU A 410 4.71 9.99 -15.76
C LEU A 410 3.91 11.28 -15.58
N LEU A 411 4.19 11.98 -14.48
CA LEU A 411 3.68 13.32 -14.17
C LEU A 411 4.70 14.39 -14.60
N LEU A 412 4.30 15.22 -15.57
CA LEU A 412 5.09 16.35 -16.04
C LEU A 412 4.51 17.67 -15.51
N PRO A 413 5.17 18.33 -14.54
CA PRO A 413 4.73 19.63 -14.03
C PRO A 413 4.55 20.67 -15.16
N GLY A 414 3.44 21.42 -15.14
CA GLY A 414 3.09 22.39 -16.17
C GLY A 414 2.71 21.78 -17.54
N GLY A 415 2.61 20.44 -17.63
CA GLY A 415 2.38 19.70 -18.85
C GLY A 415 1.20 18.71 -18.76
N ALA A 416 1.46 17.46 -19.14
CA ALA A 416 0.49 16.38 -19.27
C ALA A 416 0.84 15.18 -18.37
N VAL A 417 -0.13 14.31 -18.12
CA VAL A 417 0.12 12.96 -17.58
C VAL A 417 0.07 11.95 -18.72
N PHE A 418 1.04 11.03 -18.72
CA PHE A 418 1.11 9.91 -19.66
C PHE A 418 1.06 8.60 -18.87
N VAL A 419 0.24 7.65 -19.33
CA VAL A 419 0.18 6.31 -18.76
C VAL A 419 0.31 5.30 -19.89
N LEU A 420 1.31 4.42 -19.77
CA LEU A 420 1.39 3.19 -20.53
C LEU A 420 0.79 2.08 -19.66
N LEU A 421 -0.17 1.33 -20.20
CA LEU A 421 -0.83 0.21 -19.55
C LEU A 421 -0.68 -1.04 -20.41
N GLU A 422 -0.09 -2.06 -19.82
CA GLU A 422 0.15 -3.35 -20.45
C GLU A 422 -0.54 -4.45 -19.65
N LYS A 423 -0.78 -5.59 -20.30
CA LYS A 423 -1.30 -6.81 -19.67
C LYS A 423 -0.50 -8.01 -20.13
N GLY A 424 -0.41 -9.03 -19.27
CA GLY A 424 0.33 -10.25 -19.59
C GLY A 424 0.33 -11.24 -18.44
N ILE A 425 1.32 -12.12 -18.41
CA ILE A 425 1.53 -13.06 -17.32
C ILE A 425 2.78 -12.62 -16.54
N PRO A 426 2.70 -12.40 -15.21
CA PRO A 426 3.88 -12.03 -14.45
C PRO A 426 4.83 -13.23 -14.29
N ASN A 427 6.12 -12.99 -14.49
CA ASN A 427 7.17 -13.96 -14.17
C ASN A 427 7.45 -13.99 -12.65
N ALA A 428 8.47 -14.74 -12.22
CA ALA A 428 8.83 -14.86 -10.80
C ALA A 428 9.31 -13.54 -10.17
N ASP A 429 9.89 -12.66 -10.98
CA ASP A 429 10.40 -11.37 -10.55
C ASP A 429 9.28 -10.33 -10.48
N GLY A 430 8.22 -10.50 -11.27
CA GLY A 430 7.03 -9.66 -11.32
C GLY A 430 6.79 -9.07 -12.70
N ASP A 431 7.76 -9.13 -13.61
CA ASP A 431 7.65 -8.53 -14.94
C ASP A 431 6.68 -9.30 -15.84
N LEU A 432 6.02 -8.59 -16.75
CA LEU A 432 5.14 -9.20 -17.74
C LEU A 432 5.88 -9.98 -18.83
N GLU A 433 5.62 -11.28 -18.94
CA GLU A 433 5.89 -12.09 -20.13
C GLU A 433 4.82 -11.84 -21.20
N ASP A 434 5.27 -11.76 -22.47
CA ASP A 434 4.43 -11.52 -23.64
C ASP A 434 3.47 -10.32 -23.47
N ALA A 435 3.99 -9.22 -22.90
CA ALA A 435 3.22 -8.02 -22.61
C ALA A 435 2.50 -7.47 -23.86
N GLU A 436 1.19 -7.27 -23.74
CA GLU A 436 0.35 -6.66 -24.76
C GLU A 436 -0.26 -5.35 -24.24
N PRO A 437 -0.50 -4.35 -25.11
CA PRO A 437 -1.18 -3.13 -24.69
C PRO A 437 -2.60 -3.40 -24.17
N ALA A 438 -2.95 -2.81 -23.02
CA ALA A 438 -4.27 -2.95 -22.41
C ALA A 438 -5.19 -1.79 -22.81
N SER A 439 -6.13 -2.07 -23.72
CA SER A 439 -7.09 -1.08 -24.26
C SER A 439 -8.44 -1.14 -23.53
N GLY A 440 -9.13 0.01 -23.47
CA GLY A 440 -10.46 0.13 -22.87
C GLY A 440 -10.50 0.44 -21.37
N ALA A 441 -9.34 0.64 -20.73
CA ALA A 441 -9.25 0.98 -19.30
C ALA A 441 -9.85 2.37 -19.01
N GLN A 442 -10.41 2.53 -17.81
CA GLN A 442 -10.82 3.83 -17.28
C GLN A 442 -9.76 4.31 -16.29
N ILE A 443 -8.99 5.32 -16.70
CA ILE A 443 -7.89 5.86 -15.89
C ILE A 443 -8.23 7.28 -15.47
N THR A 444 -8.24 7.53 -14.17
CA THR A 444 -8.54 8.85 -13.60
C THR A 444 -7.36 9.35 -12.78
N LEU A 445 -6.96 10.60 -13.01
CA LEU A 445 -6.02 11.32 -12.17
C LEU A 445 -6.80 12.34 -11.34
N SER A 446 -6.59 12.34 -10.03
CA SER A 446 -7.13 13.32 -9.08
C SER A 446 -5.98 14.14 -8.49
N ASP A 447 -6.27 15.37 -8.08
CA ASP A 447 -5.36 16.18 -7.27
C ASP A 447 -5.84 16.27 -5.82
N SER A 448 -4.99 16.73 -4.90
CA SER A 448 -5.34 16.86 -3.48
C SER A 448 -6.44 17.91 -3.17
N LEU A 449 -6.98 18.58 -4.19
CA LEU A 449 -8.15 19.46 -4.09
C LEU A 449 -9.37 18.84 -4.80
N GLY A 450 -9.27 17.56 -5.20
CA GLY A 450 -10.28 16.72 -5.83
C GLY A 450 -10.74 17.21 -7.19
N ASN A 451 -9.88 17.96 -7.88
CA ASN A 451 -10.01 18.12 -9.31
C ASN A 451 -9.62 16.81 -9.97
N THR A 452 -10.49 16.27 -10.81
CA THR A 452 -10.26 14.99 -11.49
C THR A 452 -10.19 15.18 -13.00
N VAL A 453 -9.37 14.37 -13.67
CA VAL A 453 -9.36 14.22 -15.12
C VAL A 453 -9.32 12.74 -15.50
N THR A 454 -10.19 12.34 -16.43
CA THR A 454 -10.10 11.02 -17.07
C THR A 454 -9.12 11.11 -18.24
N LEU A 455 -8.18 10.17 -18.30
CA LEU A 455 -7.20 10.12 -19.37
C LEU A 455 -7.82 9.45 -20.60
N GLY A 456 -7.65 10.08 -21.77
CA GLY A 456 -8.12 9.53 -23.04
C GLY A 456 -7.11 8.55 -23.61
N GLU A 457 -7.59 7.43 -24.14
CA GLU A 457 -6.76 6.47 -24.86
C GLU A 457 -6.36 7.05 -26.23
N LEU A 458 -5.07 7.29 -26.43
CA LEU A 458 -4.51 7.83 -27.68
C LEU A 458 -4.21 6.71 -28.69
N ALA A 459 -3.76 5.57 -28.18
CA ALA A 459 -3.46 4.34 -28.90
C ALA A 459 -3.65 3.17 -27.91
N PRO A 460 -3.81 1.91 -28.38
CA PRO A 460 -3.90 0.75 -27.49
C PRO A 460 -2.86 0.80 -26.36
N GLY A 461 -3.33 0.79 -25.11
CA GLY A 461 -2.47 0.82 -23.91
C GLY A 461 -1.81 2.16 -23.61
N THR A 462 -2.03 3.22 -24.38
CA THR A 462 -1.44 4.55 -24.15
C THR A 462 -2.53 5.57 -23.83
N TYR A 463 -2.50 6.12 -22.62
CA TYR A 463 -3.48 7.05 -22.10
C TYR A 463 -2.84 8.40 -21.76
N ILE A 464 -3.54 9.49 -22.04
CA ILE A 464 -3.02 10.85 -21.83
C ILE A 464 -4.11 11.81 -21.34
N ALA A 465 -3.74 12.75 -20.49
CA ALA A 465 -4.49 13.98 -20.28
C ALA A 465 -3.58 15.20 -20.45
N SER A 466 -3.87 16.01 -21.46
CA SER A 466 -3.09 17.20 -21.85
C SER A 466 -3.71 18.53 -21.44
N ASN A 467 -4.99 18.54 -21.05
CA ASN A 467 -5.73 19.74 -20.64
C ASN A 467 -5.86 19.87 -19.12
N PHE A 468 -5.05 19.14 -18.36
CA PHE A 468 -5.08 19.16 -16.90
C PHE A 468 -3.81 19.83 -16.38
N ASN A 469 -3.96 20.95 -15.67
CA ASN A 469 -2.82 21.73 -15.20
C ASN A 469 -2.16 21.04 -14.00
N ILE A 470 -1.05 20.33 -14.25
CA ILE A 470 -0.25 19.72 -13.19
C ILE A 470 0.56 20.80 -12.47
N VAL A 471 0.06 21.24 -11.32
CA VAL A 471 0.70 22.22 -10.43
C VAL A 471 1.84 21.57 -9.63
N ALA A 472 3.04 22.16 -9.72
CA ALA A 472 4.21 21.76 -8.94
C ALA A 472 3.93 21.79 -7.42
N GLY A 473 4.42 20.78 -6.72
CA GLY A 473 4.25 20.58 -5.29
C GLY A 473 2.95 19.92 -4.86
N ARG A 474 1.98 19.76 -5.77
CA ARG A 474 0.72 19.09 -5.48
C ARG A 474 0.87 17.56 -5.61
N ARG A 475 0.21 16.82 -4.72
CA ARG A 475 0.07 15.36 -4.81
C ARG A 475 -1.05 15.02 -5.80
N TYR A 476 -0.78 14.03 -6.64
CA TYR A 476 -1.76 13.47 -7.55
C TYR A 476 -1.91 11.97 -7.27
N SER A 477 -3.15 11.51 -7.31
CA SER A 477 -3.49 10.09 -7.19
C SER A 477 -4.03 9.60 -8.52
N LEU A 478 -3.56 8.45 -8.95
CA LEU A 478 -3.97 7.76 -10.17
C LEU A 478 -4.77 6.54 -9.76
N SER A 479 -5.98 6.43 -10.31
CA SER A 479 -6.89 5.31 -10.09
C SER A 479 -7.18 4.65 -11.44
N ILE A 480 -6.96 3.33 -11.50
CA ILE A 480 -6.98 2.53 -12.72
C ILE A 480 -8.03 1.42 -12.56
N ASP A 481 -9.07 1.49 -13.39
CA ASP A 481 -9.98 0.39 -13.72
C ASP A 481 -9.48 -0.20 -15.05
N ALA A 482 -8.63 -1.22 -14.96
CA ALA A 482 -7.87 -1.77 -16.08
C ALA A 482 -8.72 -2.69 -16.97
N ASP A 483 -9.71 -3.36 -16.40
CA ASP A 483 -10.63 -4.23 -17.14
C ASP A 483 -11.96 -3.56 -17.54
N GLY A 484 -12.21 -2.33 -17.08
CA GLY A 484 -13.37 -1.51 -17.41
C GLY A 484 -14.66 -1.96 -16.70
N ASN A 485 -14.54 -2.70 -15.61
CA ASN A 485 -15.68 -3.27 -14.88
C ASN A 485 -16.34 -2.28 -13.90
N GLY A 486 -15.77 -1.08 -13.74
CA GLY A 486 -16.24 -0.02 -12.86
C GLY A 486 -15.68 -0.06 -11.44
N SER A 487 -14.76 -0.99 -11.14
CA SER A 487 -14.01 -1.05 -9.88
C SER A 487 -12.54 -0.68 -10.10
N ILE A 488 -11.91 -0.11 -9.07
CA ILE A 488 -10.48 0.24 -9.15
C ILE A 488 -9.64 -1.00 -8.88
N ASP A 489 -8.92 -1.45 -9.91
CA ASP A 489 -8.01 -2.58 -9.86
C ASP A 489 -6.69 -2.20 -9.17
N GLY A 490 -6.23 -0.96 -9.39
CA GLY A 490 -4.93 -0.48 -8.92
C GLY A 490 -4.86 1.03 -8.86
N SER A 491 -4.01 1.52 -7.97
CA SER A 491 -3.87 2.96 -7.72
C SER A 491 -2.50 3.28 -7.16
N GLY A 492 -2.00 4.48 -7.45
CA GLY A 492 -0.77 5.00 -6.87
C GLY A 492 -0.79 6.52 -6.78
N SER A 493 0.20 7.11 -6.15
CA SER A 493 0.31 8.58 -6.07
C SER A 493 1.75 9.07 -6.10
N ALA A 494 1.93 10.29 -6.59
CA ALA A 494 3.21 10.99 -6.60
C ALA A 494 2.98 12.51 -6.53
N PHE A 495 4.00 13.26 -6.12
CA PHE A 495 4.00 14.71 -6.22
C PHE A 495 4.48 15.14 -7.60
N ALA A 496 3.88 16.19 -8.14
CA ALA A 496 4.49 16.92 -9.24
C ALA A 496 5.70 17.69 -8.71
N LEU A 497 6.90 17.45 -9.25
CA LEU A 497 8.11 18.14 -8.80
C LEU A 497 8.05 19.65 -9.07
N GLY A 498 8.76 20.43 -8.25
CA GLY A 498 9.08 21.81 -8.57
C GLY A 498 10.30 21.91 -9.50
N ASN A 499 10.73 23.15 -9.74
CA ASN A 499 11.93 23.41 -10.51
C ASN A 499 13.15 23.33 -9.59
N VAL A 500 13.97 22.30 -9.79
CA VAL A 500 15.16 22.01 -8.99
C VAL A 500 16.41 22.60 -9.63
N SER A 501 17.26 23.23 -8.81
CA SER A 501 18.51 23.84 -9.26
C SER A 501 19.52 23.99 -8.14
N TRP A 502 20.83 23.94 -8.47
CA TRP A 502 21.88 24.25 -7.50
C TRP A 502 21.75 25.67 -6.97
N SER A 503 21.89 25.84 -5.65
CA SER A 503 21.83 27.16 -5.01
C SER A 503 23.21 27.74 -4.71
N ASN A 504 24.20 26.89 -4.43
CA ASN A 504 25.56 27.33 -4.06
C ASN A 504 26.68 26.67 -4.90
N LEU A 505 26.37 25.63 -5.66
CA LEU A 505 27.30 24.99 -6.59
C LEU A 505 27.14 25.54 -8.01
N ALA A 506 28.25 25.70 -8.71
CA ALA A 506 28.30 26.12 -10.11
C ALA A 506 29.38 25.33 -10.87
N ASP A 507 29.16 25.13 -12.17
CA ASP A 507 30.12 24.48 -13.05
C ASP A 507 31.44 25.29 -13.13
N GLY A 508 32.56 24.60 -12.96
CA GLY A 508 33.90 25.18 -12.80
C GLY A 508 34.19 25.79 -11.42
N GLY A 509 33.26 25.75 -10.46
CA GLY A 509 33.41 26.35 -9.14
C GLY A 509 34.49 25.68 -8.28
N SER A 510 35.07 26.44 -7.33
CA SER A 510 36.07 25.93 -6.37
C SER A 510 35.59 26.08 -4.92
N TYR A 511 35.68 25.01 -4.12
CA TYR A 511 35.10 24.92 -2.78
C TYR A 511 36.05 24.22 -1.80
N SER A 512 36.00 24.58 -0.50
CA SER A 512 36.79 23.87 0.52
C SER A 512 36.22 22.47 0.78
N ALA A 513 37.07 21.46 0.67
CA ALA A 513 36.74 20.07 1.00
C ALA A 513 36.26 19.89 2.45
N ALA A 514 36.83 20.66 3.40
CA ALA A 514 36.57 20.50 4.83
C ALA A 514 35.18 21.02 5.25
N SER A 515 34.69 22.07 4.60
CA SER A 515 33.47 22.78 5.01
C SER A 515 32.36 22.79 3.97
N LEU A 516 32.50 22.05 2.86
CA LEU A 516 31.47 22.01 1.83
C LEU A 516 30.16 21.47 2.40
N THR A 517 29.09 22.24 2.19
CA THR A 517 27.71 21.80 2.29
C THR A 517 27.06 22.15 0.96
N ALA A 518 26.68 21.16 0.19
CA ALA A 518 25.96 21.35 -1.07
C ALA A 518 24.51 21.69 -0.76
N THR A 519 23.97 22.71 -1.42
CA THR A 519 22.58 23.15 -1.23
C THR A 519 21.92 23.38 -2.59
N TRP A 520 20.64 23.06 -2.69
CA TRP A 520 19.84 23.28 -3.90
C TRP A 520 18.47 23.85 -3.54
N ASN A 521 17.83 24.44 -4.53
CA ASN A 521 16.49 24.97 -4.42
C ASN A 521 15.53 24.03 -5.15
N ASP A 522 14.33 23.91 -4.61
CA ASP A 522 13.17 23.34 -5.29
C ASP A 522 12.00 24.31 -5.11
N SER A 523 11.41 24.79 -6.20
CA SER A 523 10.32 25.77 -6.16
C SER A 523 9.08 25.26 -5.42
N ALA A 524 8.90 23.94 -5.29
CA ALA A 524 7.78 23.30 -4.61
C ALA A 524 8.06 23.00 -3.12
N ALA A 525 9.30 23.12 -2.63
CA ALA A 525 9.67 22.72 -1.28
C ALA A 525 8.94 23.46 -0.14
N SER A 526 8.32 24.60 -0.44
CA SER A 526 7.50 25.35 0.53
C SER A 526 6.06 24.86 0.63
N GLN A 527 5.62 23.97 -0.27
CA GLN A 527 4.25 23.44 -0.25
C GLN A 527 4.05 22.47 0.92
N PRO A 528 3.00 22.65 1.74
CA PRO A 528 2.71 21.73 2.83
C PRO A 528 2.54 20.29 2.34
N GLY A 529 3.19 19.34 3.01
CA GLY A 529 3.12 17.92 2.68
C GLY A 529 3.94 17.49 1.46
N TYR A 530 4.51 18.42 0.69
CA TYR A 530 5.40 18.08 -0.42
C TYR A 530 6.68 17.42 0.09
N SER A 531 6.99 16.26 -0.47
CA SER A 531 8.20 15.51 -0.13
C SER A 531 8.76 14.86 -1.40
N ALA A 532 9.69 15.56 -2.04
CA ALA A 532 10.53 14.98 -3.08
C ALA A 532 11.76 14.31 -2.47
N LEU A 533 12.32 13.37 -3.21
CA LEU A 533 13.65 12.82 -2.97
C LEU A 533 14.64 13.50 -3.88
N TYR A 534 15.79 13.82 -3.31
CA TYR A 534 16.94 14.33 -4.04
C TYR A 534 18.06 13.33 -3.96
N GLN A 535 18.58 12.95 -5.13
CA GLN A 535 19.79 12.17 -5.25
C GLN A 535 20.94 13.11 -5.60
N VAL A 536 22.00 13.09 -4.80
CA VAL A 536 23.23 13.85 -5.07
C VAL A 536 24.42 12.91 -5.07
N ILE A 537 25.21 12.96 -6.13
CA ILE A 537 26.40 12.12 -6.31
C ILE A 537 27.60 13.00 -6.59
N PHE A 538 28.66 12.85 -5.80
CA PHE A 538 29.98 13.40 -6.05
C PHE A 538 30.89 12.28 -6.51
N GLN A 539 31.35 12.35 -7.76
CA GLN A 539 32.27 11.37 -8.34
C GLN A 539 33.59 12.04 -8.70
N ARG A 540 34.69 11.60 -8.08
CA ARG A 540 36.02 12.14 -8.40
C ARG A 540 36.44 11.78 -9.83
N GLN A 541 36.95 12.75 -10.57
CA GLN A 541 37.51 12.52 -11.91
C GLN A 541 38.91 11.88 -11.81
N GLY A 542 39.14 10.84 -12.62
CA GLY A 542 40.45 10.18 -12.70
C GLY A 542 40.85 9.31 -11.49
N GLY A 543 39.95 9.11 -10.51
CA GLY A 543 40.17 8.21 -9.38
C GLY A 543 39.76 6.77 -9.69
N SER A 544 40.48 5.80 -9.12
CA SER A 544 40.09 4.38 -9.13
C SER A 544 39.69 3.95 -7.71
N GLY A 545 38.39 4.02 -7.39
CA GLY A 545 37.84 3.50 -6.14
C GLY A 545 36.55 4.17 -5.66
N VAL A 546 35.72 3.41 -4.94
CA VAL A 546 34.44 3.84 -4.31
C VAL A 546 34.67 4.70 -3.05
N SER A 547 35.92 4.76 -2.55
CA SER A 547 36.24 5.38 -1.26
C SER A 547 36.24 6.92 -1.25
N ASP A 548 36.32 7.57 -2.42
CA ASP A 548 36.39 9.05 -2.54
C ASP A 548 35.23 9.58 -3.40
N SER A 549 34.05 9.06 -3.11
CA SER A 549 32.76 9.55 -3.61
C SER A 549 31.85 9.87 -2.43
N ALA A 550 30.92 10.80 -2.64
CA ALA A 550 29.84 11.06 -1.69
C ALA A 550 28.51 10.80 -2.38
N PHE A 551 27.59 10.19 -1.65
CA PHE A 551 26.25 9.89 -2.11
C PHE A 551 25.24 10.39 -1.09
N TYR A 552 24.16 10.98 -1.58
CA TYR A 552 23.02 11.39 -0.79
C TYR A 552 21.74 10.96 -1.50
N LEU A 553 20.82 10.43 -0.70
CA LEU A 553 19.43 10.25 -1.07
C LEU A 553 18.58 10.68 0.12
N GLY A 554 17.73 11.68 -0.07
CA GLY A 554 16.85 12.15 0.99
C GLY A 554 16.03 13.35 0.57
N SER A 555 15.21 13.84 1.50
CA SER A 555 14.25 14.93 1.28
C SER A 555 14.79 16.30 1.66
N GLU A 556 15.93 16.37 2.35
CA GLU A 556 16.55 17.65 2.71
C GLU A 556 17.16 18.32 1.48
N LEU A 557 17.11 19.65 1.43
CA LEU A 557 17.69 20.50 0.37
C LEU A 557 19.18 20.81 0.57
N SER A 558 19.82 20.09 1.50
CA SER A 558 21.23 20.29 1.83
C SER A 558 21.89 18.97 2.18
N PHE A 559 23.15 18.84 1.77
CA PHE A 559 23.97 17.66 2.00
C PHE A 559 25.42 18.06 2.27
N ALA A 560 26.01 17.56 3.35
CA ALA A 560 27.43 17.70 3.62
C ALA A 560 28.17 16.47 3.06
N PRO A 561 28.82 16.55 1.88
CA PRO A 561 29.47 15.39 1.29
C PRO A 561 30.60 14.85 2.17
N ARG A 562 30.60 13.52 2.30
CA ARG A 562 31.60 12.74 3.03
C ARG A 562 32.00 11.52 2.19
N ALA A 563 33.27 11.18 2.25
CA ALA A 563 33.81 9.93 1.74
C ALA A 563 33.14 8.75 2.46
N GLN A 564 32.89 7.65 1.73
CA GLN A 564 32.28 6.42 2.25
C GLN A 564 33.29 5.55 3.04
N THR A 565 34.05 6.18 3.94
CA THR A 565 34.94 5.54 4.89
C THR A 565 34.20 5.24 6.21
N ASP A 566 34.73 4.33 7.03
CA ASP A 566 34.25 4.08 8.39
C ASP A 566 35.34 4.47 9.40
N PRO A 567 35.21 5.60 10.13
CA PRO A 567 34.11 6.57 10.08
C PRO A 567 34.17 7.51 8.85
N PRO A 568 33.06 8.15 8.45
CA PRO A 568 33.04 9.05 7.28
C PRO A 568 33.96 10.26 7.43
N THR A 569 34.76 10.57 6.41
CA THR A 569 35.70 11.72 6.38
C THR A 569 35.32 12.74 5.31
N PRO A 570 35.84 13.99 5.34
CA PRO A 570 35.72 14.91 4.20
C PRO A 570 36.26 14.28 2.90
N LEU A 571 35.70 14.69 1.76
CA LEU A 571 36.21 14.30 0.43
C LEU A 571 37.63 14.84 0.21
N ALA A 572 38.46 14.14 -0.57
CA ALA A 572 39.81 14.63 -0.84
C ALA A 572 39.80 15.81 -1.84
N PRO A 573 40.78 16.73 -1.78
CA PRO A 573 40.97 17.75 -2.81
C PRO A 573 41.12 17.16 -4.22
N GLY A 574 40.52 17.81 -5.22
CA GLY A 574 40.54 17.38 -6.61
C GLY A 574 39.27 17.76 -7.38
N THR A 575 39.19 17.31 -8.63
CA THR A 575 38.06 17.60 -9.52
C THR A 575 36.98 16.54 -9.39
N TYR A 576 35.72 16.96 -9.30
CA TYR A 576 34.55 16.10 -9.15
C TYR A 576 33.49 16.44 -10.20
N THR A 577 32.86 15.40 -10.74
CA THR A 577 31.56 15.52 -11.40
C THR A 577 30.48 15.38 -10.34
N VAL A 578 29.56 16.34 -10.29
CA VAL A 578 28.45 16.37 -9.34
C VAL A 578 27.13 16.28 -10.09
N MET A 579 26.29 15.34 -9.68
CA MET A 579 24.96 15.13 -10.23
C MET A 579 23.90 15.46 -9.19
N LEU A 580 22.80 16.06 -9.62
CA LEU A 580 21.60 16.29 -8.82
C LEU A 580 20.39 15.83 -9.61
N ASN A 581 19.60 14.95 -9.01
CA ASN A 581 18.33 14.50 -9.54
C ASN A 581 17.26 14.73 -8.48
N ALA A 582 16.05 15.05 -8.91
CA ALA A 582 14.88 15.12 -8.07
C ALA A 582 13.84 14.12 -8.56
N PHE A 583 13.15 13.50 -7.61
CA PHE A 583 12.19 12.44 -7.87
C PHE A 583 11.02 12.52 -6.91
N SER A 584 9.84 12.14 -7.40
CA SER A 584 8.68 11.84 -6.57
C SER A 584 7.97 10.61 -7.13
N GLY A 585 7.53 9.71 -6.26
CA GLY A 585 7.13 8.34 -6.60
C GLY A 585 7.95 7.36 -5.76
N ALA A 586 7.87 6.05 -6.05
CA ALA A 586 8.70 5.06 -5.33
C ALA A 586 10.04 4.79 -6.00
N PHE A 587 11.07 4.62 -5.17
CA PHE A 587 12.46 4.55 -5.59
C PHE A 587 13.25 3.44 -4.84
N ASP A 588 13.99 2.56 -5.53
CA ASP A 588 14.89 1.60 -4.87
C ASP A 588 16.34 2.11 -4.73
N GLY A 589 16.68 2.56 -3.53
CA GLY A 589 18.07 2.57 -3.06
C GLY A 589 19.01 3.60 -3.73
N GLY A 590 20.18 3.16 -4.19
CA GLY A 590 21.26 4.07 -4.60
C GLY A 590 21.23 4.52 -6.06
N ASN A 591 20.48 3.83 -6.93
CA ASN A 591 20.80 3.77 -8.37
C ASN A 591 19.80 4.44 -9.33
N LEU A 592 18.78 5.14 -8.84
CA LEU A 592 17.67 5.60 -9.69
C LEU A 592 16.80 4.51 -10.39
N ASP A 593 16.77 3.27 -9.89
CA ASP A 593 15.73 2.23 -10.14
C ASP A 593 14.32 2.55 -9.55
N ILE A 594 13.36 2.87 -10.41
CA ILE A 594 11.97 3.17 -9.99
C ILE A 594 11.30 1.89 -9.52
N THR A 595 10.70 1.92 -8.33
CA THR A 595 9.89 0.81 -7.81
C THR A 595 8.41 1.08 -7.95
N ASP A 596 7.65 0.01 -7.81
CA ASP A 596 6.20 0.07 -7.91
C ASP A 596 5.60 0.78 -6.69
N ASN A 597 4.73 1.75 -6.97
CA ASN A 597 3.84 2.42 -6.02
C ASN A 597 2.40 2.47 -6.49
N ILE A 598 2.10 1.84 -7.63
CA ILE A 598 0.74 1.49 -8.03
C ILE A 598 0.51 0.08 -7.51
N THR A 599 -0.39 -0.06 -6.53
CA THR A 599 -0.69 -1.35 -5.92
C THR A 599 -2.13 -1.75 -6.17
N GLY A 600 -2.32 -3.01 -6.54
CA GLY A 600 -3.58 -3.52 -7.03
C GLY A 600 -3.65 -5.04 -6.95
N ILE A 601 -4.85 -5.59 -7.05
CA ILE A 601 -4.99 -7.04 -7.23
C ILE A 601 -4.87 -7.32 -8.71
N GLY A 602 -3.88 -8.11 -9.11
CA GLY A 602 -3.57 -8.29 -10.53
C GLY A 602 -3.07 -7.00 -11.20
N MET A 603 -2.54 -6.04 -10.43
CA MET A 603 -1.95 -4.84 -11.01
C MET A 603 -0.73 -4.37 -10.20
N GLN A 604 0.32 -4.02 -10.93
CA GLN A 604 1.49 -3.32 -10.43
C GLN A 604 1.80 -2.07 -11.26
N GLY A 605 2.84 -1.38 -10.83
CA GLY A 605 3.50 -0.39 -11.66
C GLY A 605 3.86 0.86 -10.89
N LYS A 606 4.16 1.91 -11.63
CA LYS A 606 4.77 3.13 -11.11
C LYS A 606 4.02 4.36 -11.57
N ILE A 607 3.83 5.30 -10.65
CA ILE A 607 3.56 6.69 -10.93
C ILE A 607 4.67 7.55 -10.35
N PHE A 608 5.24 8.42 -11.18
CA PHE A 608 6.35 9.25 -10.75
C PHE A 608 6.44 10.59 -11.47
N SER A 609 7.20 11.50 -10.87
CA SER A 609 7.68 12.74 -11.46
C SER A 609 9.20 12.78 -11.29
N PHE A 610 9.92 13.20 -12.33
CA PHE A 610 11.38 13.17 -12.34
C PHE A 610 11.96 14.43 -12.99
N GLN A 611 13.03 14.95 -12.41
CA GLN A 611 13.82 16.03 -12.98
C GLN A 611 15.32 15.74 -12.80
N ALA A 612 16.03 15.59 -13.91
CA ALA A 612 17.50 15.52 -13.93
C ALA A 612 18.09 16.90 -14.13
N ILE A 613 19.08 17.27 -13.30
CA ILE A 613 19.80 18.54 -13.44
C ILE A 613 21.12 18.25 -14.15
N ASN A 614 21.51 19.11 -15.10
CA ASN A 614 22.75 18.95 -15.84
C ASN A 614 23.93 18.75 -14.89
N PRO A 615 24.75 17.69 -15.07
CA PRO A 615 25.94 17.47 -14.26
C PRO A 615 26.89 18.67 -14.33
N ILE A 616 27.49 19.02 -13.20
CA ILE A 616 28.49 20.10 -13.10
C ILE A 616 29.85 19.52 -12.72
N THR A 617 30.92 20.21 -13.10
CA THR A 617 32.28 19.91 -12.65
C THR A 617 32.69 20.93 -11.60
N ILE A 618 33.17 20.48 -10.43
CA ILE A 618 33.70 21.36 -9.39
C ILE A 618 35.12 20.96 -9.01
N ASN A 619 35.85 21.86 -8.37
CA ASN A 619 37.16 21.60 -7.79
C ASN A 619 37.12 21.76 -6.27
N LEU A 620 37.48 20.70 -5.54
CA LEU A 620 37.65 20.76 -4.09
C LEU A 620 39.10 21.16 -3.76
N THR A 621 39.25 22.20 -2.95
CA THR A 621 40.53 22.67 -2.43
C THR A 621 40.71 22.22 -0.98
N PRO A 622 41.96 22.18 -0.47
CA PRO A 622 42.22 21.90 0.95
C PRO A 622 41.36 22.70 1.94
#